data_AF-A0A515A4N2-F1
#
_entry.id   AF-A0A515A4N2-F1
#
_cell.length_a   1.000
_cell.length_b   1.000
_cell.length_c   1.000
_cell.angle_alpha   90.00
_cell.angle_beta   90.00
_cell.angle_gamma   90.00
#
_symmetry.space_group_name_H-M   'P 1'
#
loop_
_entity.id
_entity.type
_entity.pdbx_description
1 polymer ?
#
loop_
_entity_poly.entity_id
_entity_poly.type
_entity_poly.pdbx_seq_one_letter_code
_entity_poly.pdbx_strand_id
1 'polypeptide(L)'
;MTREQLIGTIGKNGRRLNMMGSDLAHFDFSGLDLTQADFRFSNLDKANFSGAILRGADLSFSNLSGATFANADLYEANLNFCSLENVDLNGANVEGATFNFAGRSKYRNPAAESLPEQITLTTILQKSGWGTLIGMFLGALLVYGCNAIIYFTNLIINAKDPTMAGLYRFLIVQNMTNGAVVFLLTWALSGWLSRQFPAIWQRHLVVSFAVLVSIFAVNTGLYFVLLKPYVDELMKRPGIIEETAPWYIYMAGDLLIANIFLYVLQQGRQLTRKLSEQEFQLLNMEKLKTRAELDALQAKINPHFLYNALNSIASLVHDDPDKAEEMTLLLSKLFRYSTGRDGELFATLADELEMVRTYLKVEQVRFGNRLTFSVEVSDPALNDLKLPQFLLQPIVENAIKHGIAKRADSGRIDVRIYEKNGELNLCVHDNGPAFPDDMDGGYGLRSIQDKLKLLYGDDARVELQNWPLKQVLLSILMTKIQSSHASLTPEA
;
A
#
# COMPACT_ATOMS: atom_id res chain seq x y z
N MET A 1 17.81 4.63 -34.79
CA MET A 1 18.65 5.84 -34.58
C MET A 1 19.90 5.41 -33.85
N THR A 2 21.09 5.92 -34.16
CA THR A 2 22.32 5.62 -33.38
C THR A 2 22.63 6.71 -32.36
N ARG A 3 23.42 6.40 -31.33
CA ARG A 3 23.82 7.35 -30.28
C ARG A 3 24.56 8.57 -30.87
N GLU A 4 25.41 8.35 -31.88
CA GLU A 4 26.14 9.42 -32.57
C GLU A 4 25.19 10.33 -33.38
N GLN A 5 24.16 9.75 -34.00
CA GLN A 5 23.13 10.51 -34.71
C GLN A 5 22.32 11.37 -33.72
N LEU A 6 22.04 10.85 -32.53
CA LEU A 6 21.33 11.57 -31.46
C LEU A 6 22.16 12.73 -30.90
N ILE A 7 23.43 12.49 -30.57
CA ILE A 7 24.36 13.55 -30.13
C ILE A 7 24.45 14.65 -31.19
N GLY A 8 24.43 14.27 -32.47
CA GLY A 8 24.40 15.23 -33.57
C GLY A 8 23.13 16.08 -33.66
N THR A 9 22.02 15.67 -33.03
CA THR A 9 20.75 16.42 -32.97
C THR A 9 20.60 17.27 -31.72
N ILE A 10 21.23 16.87 -30.61
CA ILE A 10 21.23 17.62 -29.35
C ILE A 10 22.06 18.91 -29.54
N GLY A 11 21.42 20.06 -29.34
CA GLY A 11 22.10 21.37 -29.36
C GLY A 11 22.25 22.07 -30.72
N LYS A 12 21.90 21.46 -31.87
CA LYS A 12 22.11 22.13 -33.17
C LYS A 12 21.13 23.26 -33.52
N ASN A 13 19.98 23.37 -32.84
CA ASN A 13 18.91 24.30 -33.24
C ASN A 13 18.21 25.02 -32.07
N GLY A 14 18.71 24.92 -30.83
CA GLY A 14 18.00 25.43 -29.63
C GLY A 14 16.61 24.81 -29.40
N ARG A 15 16.26 23.77 -30.15
CA ARG A 15 15.00 23.04 -30.03
C ARG A 15 15.19 21.85 -29.09
N ARG A 16 14.23 21.68 -28.19
CA ARG A 16 14.09 20.53 -27.28
C ARG A 16 14.09 19.23 -28.09
N LEU A 17 14.76 18.20 -27.57
CA LEU A 17 14.78 16.88 -28.19
C LEU A 17 13.36 16.30 -28.15
N ASN A 18 12.76 16.03 -29.31
CA ASN A 18 11.43 15.42 -29.39
C ASN A 18 11.55 13.99 -29.90
N MET A 19 11.16 13.05 -29.05
CA MET A 19 11.14 11.61 -29.27
C MET A 19 9.76 11.00 -28.95
N MET A 20 8.72 11.82 -28.86
CA MET A 20 7.37 11.37 -28.53
C MET A 20 6.93 10.18 -29.41
N GLY A 21 6.42 9.12 -28.79
CA GLY A 21 5.94 7.91 -29.47
C GLY A 21 7.02 7.05 -30.13
N SER A 22 8.30 7.26 -29.82
CA SER A 22 9.40 6.53 -30.45
C SER A 22 9.70 5.20 -29.74
N ASP A 23 10.21 4.22 -30.49
CA ASP A 23 10.76 3.00 -29.93
C ASP A 23 12.28 3.13 -29.71
N LEU A 24 12.66 3.18 -28.44
CA LEU A 24 14.00 3.47 -27.94
C LEU A 24 14.40 2.47 -26.84
N ALA A 25 13.83 1.25 -26.89
CA ALA A 25 14.24 0.17 -26.00
C ALA A 25 15.74 -0.10 -26.12
N HIS A 26 16.40 -0.34 -24.98
CA HIS A 26 17.84 -0.59 -24.84
C HIS A 26 18.75 0.56 -25.29
N PHE A 27 18.21 1.74 -25.58
CA PHE A 27 19.00 2.85 -26.07
C PHE A 27 19.89 3.46 -24.97
N ASP A 28 21.12 3.86 -25.34
CA ASP A 28 22.08 4.45 -24.41
C ASP A 28 22.09 5.97 -24.46
N PHE A 29 21.43 6.57 -23.46
CA PHE A 29 21.37 8.01 -23.19
C PHE A 29 22.38 8.47 -22.13
N SER A 30 23.29 7.60 -21.67
CA SER A 30 24.17 7.92 -20.55
C SER A 30 25.01 9.18 -20.80
N GLY A 31 25.04 10.05 -19.79
CA GLY A 31 25.80 11.31 -19.80
C GLY A 31 25.30 12.40 -20.76
N LEU A 32 24.13 12.23 -21.39
CA LEU A 32 23.59 13.23 -22.32
C LEU A 32 22.82 14.35 -21.60
N ASP A 33 22.85 15.55 -22.19
CA ASP A 33 21.95 16.63 -21.83
C ASP A 33 20.63 16.51 -22.60
N LEU A 34 19.58 16.14 -21.86
CA LEU A 34 18.21 15.91 -22.29
C LEU A 34 17.25 16.88 -21.58
N THR A 35 17.75 18.05 -21.17
CA THR A 35 16.95 19.09 -20.52
C THR A 35 15.72 19.42 -21.38
N GLN A 36 14.53 19.32 -20.78
CA GLN A 36 13.22 19.54 -21.43
C GLN A 36 12.95 18.66 -22.65
N ALA A 37 13.58 17.49 -22.76
CA ALA A 37 13.28 16.52 -23.81
C ALA A 37 11.85 15.97 -23.66
N ASP A 38 11.21 15.66 -24.79
CA ASP A 38 9.87 15.07 -24.86
C ASP A 38 9.98 13.60 -25.28
N PHE A 39 9.69 12.70 -24.34
CA PHE A 39 9.69 11.24 -24.49
C PHE A 39 8.28 10.65 -24.28
N ARG A 40 7.21 11.46 -24.30
CA ARG A 40 5.86 10.98 -24.00
C ARG A 40 5.46 9.82 -24.91
N PHE A 41 4.75 8.83 -24.37
CA PHE A 41 4.27 7.63 -25.09
C PHE A 41 5.37 6.78 -25.76
N SER A 42 6.64 6.95 -25.38
CA SER A 42 7.76 6.21 -25.99
C SER A 42 7.97 4.85 -25.32
N ASN A 43 8.57 3.91 -26.05
CA ASN A 43 9.08 2.68 -25.48
C ASN A 43 10.55 2.86 -25.10
N LEU A 44 10.85 2.79 -23.80
CA LEU A 44 12.17 3.00 -23.20
C LEU A 44 12.60 1.81 -22.34
N ASP A 45 12.08 0.61 -22.63
CA ASP A 45 12.42 -0.62 -21.92
C ASP A 45 13.95 -0.80 -21.86
N LYS A 46 14.50 -0.92 -20.66
CA LYS A 46 15.94 -1.12 -20.41
C LYS A 46 16.86 -0.07 -21.04
N ALA A 47 16.35 1.13 -21.29
CA ALA A 47 17.17 2.26 -21.72
C ALA A 47 18.15 2.68 -20.60
N ASN A 48 19.32 3.19 -20.98
CA ASN A 48 20.36 3.63 -20.06
C ASN A 48 20.43 5.16 -20.01
N PHE A 49 19.95 5.76 -18.92
CA PHE A 49 20.03 7.19 -18.60
C PHE A 49 21.06 7.50 -17.51
N SER A 50 22.00 6.60 -17.20
CA SER A 50 22.95 6.84 -16.11
C SER A 50 23.75 8.13 -16.33
N GLY A 51 23.75 9.01 -15.33
CA GLY A 51 24.43 10.31 -15.37
C GLY A 51 23.87 11.34 -16.37
N ALA A 52 22.70 11.09 -16.98
CA ALA A 52 22.08 12.03 -17.91
C ALA A 52 21.41 13.21 -17.18
N ILE A 53 21.28 14.36 -17.86
CA ILE A 53 20.58 15.55 -17.35
C ILE A 53 19.19 15.60 -18.00
N LEU A 54 18.13 15.37 -17.24
CA LEU A 54 16.73 15.28 -17.67
C LEU A 54 15.86 16.37 -17.03
N ARG A 55 16.45 17.52 -16.70
CA ARG A 55 15.72 18.59 -15.98
C ARG A 55 14.50 19.05 -16.79
N GLY A 56 13.31 18.99 -16.20
CA GLY A 56 12.06 19.35 -16.86
C GLY A 56 11.69 18.50 -18.09
N ALA A 57 12.29 17.32 -18.27
CA ALA A 57 11.94 16.40 -19.35
C ALA A 57 10.56 15.77 -19.12
N ASP A 58 9.80 15.50 -20.18
CA ASP A 58 8.50 14.84 -20.11
C ASP A 58 8.59 13.41 -20.62
N LEU A 59 8.52 12.44 -19.71
CA LEU A 59 8.51 11.01 -19.98
C LEU A 59 7.12 10.39 -19.82
N SER A 60 6.06 11.19 -19.62
CA SER A 60 4.75 10.65 -19.22
C SER A 60 4.19 9.62 -20.21
N PHE A 61 3.49 8.62 -19.69
CA PHE A 61 2.93 7.48 -20.45
C PHE A 61 3.96 6.59 -21.18
N SER A 62 5.27 6.71 -20.87
CA SER A 62 6.30 5.88 -21.48
C SER A 62 6.47 4.53 -20.76
N ASN A 63 6.97 3.52 -21.49
CA ASN A 63 7.39 2.25 -20.89
C ASN A 63 8.86 2.36 -20.46
N LEU A 64 9.13 2.49 -19.16
CA LEU A 64 10.49 2.59 -18.61
C LEU A 64 10.96 1.28 -17.96
N SER A 65 10.27 0.16 -18.19
CA SER A 65 10.56 -1.10 -17.48
C SER A 65 12.03 -1.51 -17.65
N GLY A 66 12.74 -1.76 -16.54
CA GLY A 66 14.16 -2.13 -16.52
C GLY A 66 15.16 -1.02 -16.90
N ALA A 67 14.72 0.22 -17.14
CA ALA A 67 15.61 1.33 -17.44
C ALA A 67 16.49 1.71 -16.22
N THR A 68 17.66 2.30 -16.47
CA THR A 68 18.54 2.82 -15.40
C THR A 68 18.68 4.33 -15.49
N PHE A 69 18.50 5.00 -14.36
CA PHE A 69 18.69 6.43 -14.15
C PHE A 69 19.77 6.69 -13.09
N ALA A 70 20.68 5.73 -12.87
CA ALA A 70 21.68 5.86 -11.82
C ALA A 70 22.47 7.18 -11.95
N ASN A 71 22.51 7.99 -10.89
CA ASN A 71 23.14 9.32 -10.86
C ASN A 71 22.62 10.34 -11.89
N ALA A 72 21.42 10.15 -12.45
CA ALA A 72 20.81 11.11 -13.39
C ALA A 72 20.19 12.33 -12.66
N ASP A 73 20.07 13.47 -13.34
CA ASP A 73 19.38 14.66 -12.83
C ASP A 73 17.97 14.77 -13.41
N LEU A 74 16.95 14.35 -12.66
CA LEU A 74 15.53 14.37 -13.01
C LEU A 74 14.79 15.58 -12.42
N TYR A 75 15.48 16.66 -12.02
CA TYR A 75 14.83 17.81 -11.39
C TYR A 75 13.64 18.34 -12.22
N GLU A 76 12.45 18.41 -11.62
CA GLU A 76 11.19 18.81 -12.30
C GLU A 76 10.76 17.95 -13.51
N ALA A 77 11.29 16.74 -13.68
CA ALA A 77 10.87 15.84 -14.76
C ALA A 77 9.44 15.30 -14.55
N ASN A 78 8.70 15.08 -15.63
CA ASN A 78 7.37 14.48 -15.61
C ASN A 78 7.44 12.97 -15.94
N LEU A 79 7.22 12.11 -14.96
CA LEU A 79 7.17 10.64 -15.12
C LEU A 79 5.78 10.07 -14.81
N ASN A 80 4.73 10.90 -14.92
CA ASN A 80 3.37 10.45 -14.65
C ASN A 80 2.94 9.32 -15.60
N PHE A 81 2.21 8.33 -15.08
CA PHE A 81 1.67 7.19 -15.85
C PHE A 81 2.72 6.29 -16.56
N CYS A 82 4.00 6.34 -16.15
CA CYS A 82 5.03 5.47 -16.73
C CYS A 82 5.01 4.05 -16.12
N SER A 83 5.47 3.05 -16.86
CA SER A 83 5.82 1.74 -16.28
C SER A 83 7.23 1.77 -15.69
N LEU A 84 7.40 1.67 -14.37
CA LEU A 84 8.71 1.70 -13.70
C LEU A 84 9.14 0.34 -13.14
N GLU A 85 8.63 -0.76 -13.69
CA GLU A 85 8.99 -2.10 -13.23
C GLU A 85 10.51 -2.33 -13.33
N ASN A 86 11.17 -2.63 -12.21
CA ASN A 86 12.63 -2.86 -12.15
C ASN A 86 13.50 -1.68 -12.62
N VAL A 87 13.02 -0.44 -12.51
CA VAL A 87 13.86 0.74 -12.80
C VAL A 87 14.89 0.98 -11.69
N ASP A 88 16.12 1.31 -12.09
CA ASP A 88 17.19 1.74 -11.17
C ASP A 88 17.24 3.26 -11.08
N LEU A 89 17.00 3.82 -9.89
CA LEU A 89 17.08 5.27 -9.60
C LEU A 89 18.22 5.60 -8.62
N ASN A 90 19.17 4.70 -8.38
CA ASN A 90 20.20 4.90 -7.36
C ASN A 90 21.02 6.17 -7.61
N GLY A 91 21.01 7.10 -6.66
CA GLY A 91 21.73 8.37 -6.75
C GLY A 91 21.12 9.40 -7.71
N ALA A 92 19.95 9.13 -8.30
CA ALA A 92 19.28 10.11 -9.15
C ALA A 92 18.72 11.29 -8.35
N ASN A 93 18.85 12.51 -8.86
CA ASN A 93 18.18 13.68 -8.30
C ASN A 93 16.74 13.75 -8.81
N VAL A 94 15.76 13.42 -7.96
CA VAL A 94 14.33 13.40 -8.31
C VAL A 94 13.53 14.56 -7.70
N GLU A 95 14.21 15.59 -7.19
CA GLU A 95 13.54 16.74 -6.58
C GLU A 95 12.62 17.45 -7.58
N GLY A 96 11.36 17.68 -7.22
CA GLY A 96 10.36 18.28 -8.11
C GLY A 96 9.83 17.37 -9.22
N ALA A 97 10.38 16.16 -9.39
CA ALA A 97 9.88 15.21 -10.38
C ALA A 97 8.49 14.67 -9.98
N THR A 98 7.61 14.47 -10.97
CA THR A 98 6.24 13.96 -10.74
C THR A 98 6.12 12.49 -11.15
N PHE A 99 5.50 11.66 -10.30
CA PHE A 99 5.37 10.20 -10.48
C PHE A 99 3.93 9.70 -10.32
N ASN A 100 2.95 10.58 -10.48
CA ASN A 100 1.54 10.26 -10.30
C ASN A 100 1.17 9.07 -11.20
N PHE A 101 0.61 8.02 -10.58
CA PHE A 101 0.16 6.81 -11.27
C PHE A 101 1.25 6.01 -12.01
N ALA A 102 2.54 6.20 -11.68
CA ALA A 102 3.62 5.38 -12.24
C ALA A 102 3.65 3.97 -11.58
N GLY A 103 3.71 2.91 -12.40
CA GLY A 103 3.74 1.52 -11.94
C GLY A 103 5.05 1.18 -11.23
N ARG A 104 4.99 0.54 -10.05
CA ARG A 104 6.07 0.38 -9.03
C ARG A 104 7.53 0.41 -9.53
N SER A 105 8.24 1.48 -9.14
CA SER A 105 9.71 1.55 -9.03
C SER A 105 10.18 1.05 -7.65
N LYS A 106 11.35 0.40 -7.59
CA LYS A 106 12.06 0.08 -6.33
C LYS A 106 12.80 1.31 -5.79
N TYR A 107 12.13 2.46 -5.64
CA TYR A 107 12.74 3.57 -4.90
C TYR A 107 12.69 3.25 -3.40
N ARG A 108 13.86 2.87 -2.88
CA ARG A 108 14.10 2.54 -1.48
C ARG A 108 14.48 3.82 -0.75
N ASN A 109 13.54 4.40 0.01
CA ASN A 109 13.83 5.50 0.92
C ASN A 109 14.78 4.99 2.03
N PRO A 110 16.04 5.47 2.14
CA PRO A 110 16.95 5.02 3.18
C PRO A 110 16.61 5.56 4.58
N ALA A 111 15.69 6.54 4.68
CA ALA A 111 15.33 7.22 5.93
C ALA A 111 13.97 6.82 6.51
N ALA A 112 13.25 5.89 5.86
CA ALA A 112 11.98 5.35 6.35
C ALA A 112 11.93 3.82 6.30
N GLU A 113 13.09 3.17 6.37
CA GLU A 113 13.13 1.87 7.04
C GLU A 113 12.86 2.17 8.52
N SER A 114 11.60 2.04 8.92
CA SER A 114 11.35 1.26 10.12
C SER A 114 12.13 -0.03 9.92
N LEU A 115 13.39 -0.03 10.40
CA LEU A 115 14.15 -1.23 10.64
C LEU A 115 13.15 -2.25 11.16
N PRO A 116 13.09 -3.48 10.61
CA PRO A 116 12.21 -4.50 11.18
C PRO A 116 12.53 -4.45 12.65
N GLU A 117 11.55 -4.03 13.48
CA GLU A 117 11.81 -3.62 14.85
C GLU A 117 12.62 -4.75 15.43
N GLN A 118 13.94 -4.53 15.58
CA GLN A 118 14.84 -5.65 15.81
C GLN A 118 14.29 -6.21 17.09
N ILE A 119 13.83 -7.48 17.06
CA ILE A 119 13.25 -8.10 18.23
C ILE A 119 14.38 -8.14 19.24
N THR A 120 14.42 -7.09 20.02
CA THR A 120 15.38 -6.79 21.03
C THR A 120 14.82 -7.44 22.27
N LEU A 121 15.70 -7.76 23.21
CA LEU A 121 15.28 -8.36 24.47
C LEU A 121 14.11 -7.58 25.11
N THR A 122 14.10 -6.26 24.93
CA THR A 122 13.04 -5.33 25.31
C THR A 122 11.66 -5.66 24.74
N THR A 123 11.53 -5.99 23.45
CA THR A 123 10.24 -6.30 22.80
C THR A 123 9.66 -7.63 23.32
N ILE A 124 10.52 -8.60 23.63
CA ILE A 124 10.11 -9.89 24.23
C ILE A 124 9.66 -9.69 25.68
N LEU A 125 10.36 -8.85 26.44
CA LEU A 125 10.07 -8.55 27.84
C LEU A 125 8.78 -7.74 28.04
N GLN A 126 8.39 -6.90 27.08
CA GLN A 126 7.19 -6.07 27.14
C GLN A 126 5.88 -6.84 26.89
N LYS A 127 5.94 -8.12 26.52
CA LYS A 127 4.75 -8.93 26.23
C LYS A 127 4.03 -9.34 27.53
N SER A 128 2.76 -8.96 27.65
CA SER A 128 1.90 -9.27 28.81
C SER A 128 1.85 -10.78 29.11
N GLY A 129 2.06 -11.15 30.38
CA GLY A 129 2.11 -12.53 30.87
C GLY A 129 3.52 -13.11 30.95
N TRP A 130 4.02 -13.67 29.85
CA TRP A 130 5.30 -14.42 29.84
C TRP A 130 6.55 -13.53 29.79
N GLY A 131 6.46 -12.33 29.23
CA GLY A 131 7.60 -11.40 29.15
C GLY A 131 8.09 -10.95 30.53
N THR A 132 7.15 -10.70 31.45
CA THR A 132 7.45 -10.36 32.84
C THR A 132 8.15 -11.50 33.59
N LEU A 133 7.68 -12.74 33.43
CA LEU A 133 8.32 -13.92 34.05
C LEU A 133 9.73 -14.16 33.51
N ILE A 134 9.90 -14.06 32.19
CA ILE A 134 11.23 -14.15 31.55
C ILE A 134 12.13 -13.03 32.05
N GLY A 135 11.63 -11.80 32.18
CA GLY A 135 12.37 -10.65 32.69
C GLY A 135 12.79 -10.79 34.15
N MET A 136 11.88 -11.23 35.02
CA MET A 136 12.20 -11.50 36.41
C MET A 136 13.27 -12.59 36.54
N PHE A 137 13.18 -13.66 35.72
CA PHE A 137 14.16 -14.73 35.72
C PHE A 137 15.53 -14.26 35.20
N LEU A 138 15.58 -13.55 34.07
CA LEU A 138 16.82 -13.06 33.48
C LEU A 138 17.49 -12.01 34.37
N GLY A 139 16.69 -11.15 35.02
CA GLY A 139 17.15 -10.20 36.03
C GLY A 139 17.72 -10.91 37.27
N ALA A 140 17.05 -11.94 37.78
CA ALA A 140 17.56 -12.75 38.90
C ALA A 140 18.88 -13.45 38.55
N LEU A 141 18.99 -13.98 37.33
CA LEU A 141 20.21 -14.63 36.85
C LEU A 141 21.38 -13.64 36.71
N LEU A 142 21.12 -12.43 36.21
CA LEU A 142 22.12 -11.35 36.14
C LEU A 142 22.59 -10.91 37.54
N VAL A 143 21.66 -10.70 38.48
CA VAL A 143 21.99 -10.33 39.87
C VAL A 143 22.81 -11.44 40.54
N TYR A 144 22.40 -12.69 40.37
CA TYR A 144 23.14 -13.83 40.91
C TYR A 144 24.53 -13.97 40.27
N GLY A 145 24.63 -13.80 38.95
CA GLY A 145 25.91 -13.82 38.22
C GLY A 145 26.88 -12.73 38.70
N CYS A 146 26.40 -11.49 38.85
CA CYS A 146 27.19 -10.39 39.41
C CYS A 146 27.64 -10.66 40.86
N ASN A 147 26.72 -11.14 41.70
CA ASN A 147 27.04 -11.51 43.08
C ASN A 147 28.06 -12.65 43.15
N ALA A 148 27.95 -13.65 42.27
CA ALA A 148 28.90 -14.75 42.18
C ALA A 148 30.30 -14.25 41.78
N ILE A 149 30.40 -13.35 40.79
CA ILE A 149 31.67 -12.73 40.40
C ILE A 149 32.30 -12.01 41.59
N ILE A 150 31.53 -11.19 42.31
CA ILE A 150 32.01 -10.46 43.50
C ILE A 150 32.47 -11.44 44.59
N TYR A 151 31.67 -12.47 44.87
CA TYR A 151 31.96 -13.47 45.89
C TYR A 151 33.24 -14.26 45.59
N PHE A 152 33.38 -14.81 44.37
CA PHE A 152 34.57 -15.55 43.97
C PHE A 152 35.80 -14.65 43.88
N THR A 153 35.65 -13.39 43.45
CA THR A 153 36.74 -12.41 43.47
C THR A 153 37.24 -12.15 44.90
N ASN A 154 36.31 -11.99 45.85
CA ASN A 154 36.64 -11.81 47.26
C ASN A 154 37.33 -13.05 47.86
N LEU A 155 36.90 -14.26 47.49
CA LEU A 155 37.56 -15.50 47.91
C LEU A 155 38.98 -15.60 47.36
N ILE A 156 39.21 -15.21 46.10
CA ILE A 156 40.55 -15.24 45.49
C ILE A 156 41.48 -14.23 46.17
N ILE A 157 41.02 -13.02 46.47
CA ILE A 157 41.84 -11.97 47.10
C ILE A 157 42.21 -12.34 48.54
N ASN A 158 41.30 -12.93 49.30
CA ASN A 158 41.51 -13.28 50.71
C ASN A 158 42.05 -14.69 50.93
N ALA A 159 42.28 -15.47 49.87
CA ALA A 159 42.81 -16.82 49.96
C ALA A 159 44.26 -16.81 50.50
N LYS A 160 44.43 -17.28 51.73
CA LYS A 160 45.77 -17.47 52.34
C LYS A 160 46.54 -18.65 51.73
N ASP A 161 45.83 -19.62 51.14
CA ASP A 161 46.41 -20.81 50.49
C ASP A 161 46.38 -20.67 48.96
N PRO A 162 47.55 -20.71 48.27
CA PRO A 162 47.63 -20.70 46.81
C PRO A 162 46.82 -21.80 46.12
N THR A 163 46.66 -22.95 46.78
CA THR A 163 45.92 -24.12 46.26
C THR A 163 44.43 -23.82 46.19
N MET A 164 43.88 -23.19 47.22
CA MET A 164 42.47 -22.76 47.26
C MET A 164 42.20 -21.63 46.27
N ALA A 165 43.13 -20.68 46.13
CA ALA A 165 43.02 -19.64 45.09
C ALA A 165 42.97 -20.24 43.67
N GLY A 166 43.71 -21.33 43.42
CA GLY A 166 43.67 -22.09 42.18
C GLY A 166 42.32 -22.76 41.92
N LEU A 167 41.72 -23.38 42.95
CA LEU A 167 40.38 -23.97 42.88
C LEU A 167 39.30 -22.94 42.52
N TYR A 168 39.32 -21.76 43.15
CA TYR A 168 38.35 -20.70 42.85
C TYR A 168 38.48 -20.19 41.41
N ARG A 169 39.71 -20.04 40.90
CA ARG A 169 39.94 -19.67 39.48
C ARG A 169 39.41 -20.74 38.52
N PHE A 170 39.62 -22.02 38.84
CA PHE A 170 39.07 -23.12 38.06
C PHE A 170 37.54 -23.05 37.99
N LEU A 171 36.86 -22.87 39.13
CA LEU A 171 35.39 -22.78 39.18
C LEU A 171 34.85 -21.64 38.30
N ILE A 172 35.52 -20.49 38.27
CA ILE A 172 35.13 -19.38 37.38
C ILE A 172 35.28 -19.81 35.91
N VAL A 173 36.45 -20.34 35.52
CA VAL A 173 36.72 -20.76 34.15
C VAL A 173 35.74 -21.84 33.70
N GLN A 174 35.43 -22.80 34.57
CA GLN A 174 34.46 -23.87 34.31
C GLN A 174 33.06 -23.30 34.05
N ASN A 175 32.54 -22.45 34.94
CA ASN A 175 31.20 -21.87 34.79
C ASN A 175 31.08 -20.99 33.53
N MET A 176 32.11 -20.19 33.22
CA MET A 176 32.13 -19.38 31.99
C MET A 176 32.15 -20.25 30.73
N THR A 177 32.94 -21.34 30.75
CA THR A 177 33.02 -22.29 29.63
C THR A 177 31.68 -22.99 29.43
N ASN A 178 31.05 -23.47 30.50
CA ASN A 178 29.73 -24.12 30.43
C ASN A 178 28.67 -23.18 29.88
N GLY A 179 28.60 -21.94 30.36
CA GLY A 179 27.68 -20.93 29.85
C GLY A 179 27.85 -20.67 28.35
N ALA A 180 29.10 -20.53 27.89
CA ALA A 180 29.40 -20.33 26.47
C ALA A 180 29.01 -21.55 25.62
N VAL A 181 29.33 -22.76 26.09
CA VAL A 181 28.98 -24.02 25.40
C VAL A 181 27.47 -24.19 25.30
N VAL A 182 26.73 -23.99 26.40
CA VAL A 182 25.26 -24.08 26.42
C VAL A 182 24.66 -23.11 25.43
N PHE A 183 25.11 -21.84 25.43
CA PHE A 183 24.59 -20.82 24.53
C PHE A 183 24.85 -21.17 23.06
N LEU A 184 26.11 -21.44 22.70
CA LEU A 184 26.52 -21.69 21.32
C LEU A 184 25.86 -22.96 20.77
N LEU A 185 25.85 -24.04 21.55
CA LEU A 185 25.27 -25.32 21.16
C LEU A 185 23.75 -25.19 20.96
N THR A 186 23.07 -24.55 21.92
CA THR A 186 21.62 -24.35 21.82
C THR A 186 21.28 -23.44 20.64
N TRP A 187 22.01 -22.34 20.44
CA TRP A 187 21.82 -21.44 19.31
C TRP A 187 22.01 -22.15 17.96
N ALA A 188 23.12 -22.87 17.79
CA ALA A 188 23.45 -23.60 16.56
C ALA A 188 22.42 -24.69 16.22
N LEU A 189 22.01 -25.49 17.22
CA LEU A 189 21.05 -26.57 17.00
C LEU A 189 19.63 -26.08 16.82
N SER A 190 19.28 -24.91 17.35
CA SER A 190 17.90 -24.43 17.43
C SER A 190 17.17 -24.38 16.07
N GLY A 191 17.87 -24.02 14.99
CA GLY A 191 17.31 -23.98 13.63
C GLY A 191 17.17 -25.35 12.97
N TRP A 192 18.09 -26.27 13.26
CA TRP A 192 18.00 -27.65 12.77
C TRP A 192 16.89 -28.43 13.50
N LEU A 193 16.78 -28.25 14.81
CA LEU A 193 15.76 -28.88 15.65
C LEU A 193 14.34 -28.51 15.23
N SER A 194 14.12 -27.24 14.88
CA SER A 194 12.80 -26.77 14.46
C SER A 194 12.37 -27.36 13.11
N ARG A 195 13.32 -27.76 12.27
CA ARG A 195 13.08 -28.39 10.97
C ARG A 195 12.84 -29.90 11.09
N GLN A 196 13.64 -30.59 11.90
CA GLN A 196 13.59 -32.06 11.98
C GLN A 196 12.52 -32.58 12.93
N PHE A 197 12.23 -31.85 14.02
CA PHE A 197 11.28 -32.29 15.03
C PHE A 197 10.04 -31.39 15.04
N PRO A 198 8.85 -31.89 14.67
CA PRO A 198 7.63 -31.11 14.72
C PRO A 198 7.15 -30.88 16.16
N ALA A 199 7.36 -31.86 17.05
CA ALA A 199 6.92 -31.79 18.44
C ALA A 199 7.91 -31.01 19.31
N ILE A 200 7.40 -30.06 20.10
CA ILE A 200 8.21 -29.17 20.96
C ILE A 200 9.04 -29.99 21.96
N TRP A 201 8.43 -30.98 22.62
CA TRP A 201 9.10 -31.79 23.64
C TRP A 201 10.31 -32.57 23.10
N GLN A 202 10.25 -33.04 21.85
CA GLN A 202 11.38 -33.73 21.19
C GLN A 202 12.58 -32.81 21.03
N ARG A 203 12.34 -31.53 20.68
CA ARG A 203 13.42 -30.53 20.55
C ARG A 203 14.14 -30.31 21.87
N HIS A 204 13.37 -30.20 22.95
CA HIS A 204 13.91 -30.03 24.31
C HIS A 204 14.69 -31.25 24.78
N LEU A 205 14.21 -32.47 24.48
CA LEU A 205 14.92 -33.70 24.80
C LEU A 205 16.28 -33.77 24.08
N VAL A 206 16.29 -33.51 22.77
CA VAL A 206 17.53 -33.58 21.96
C VAL A 206 18.54 -32.52 22.39
N VAL A 207 18.12 -31.28 22.69
CA VAL A 207 19.02 -30.25 23.25
C VAL A 207 19.55 -30.66 24.61
N SER A 208 18.69 -31.20 25.49
CA SER A 208 19.10 -31.64 26.82
C SER A 208 20.17 -32.72 26.73
N PHE A 209 19.99 -33.71 25.84
CA PHE A 209 20.96 -34.76 25.61
C PHE A 209 22.28 -34.21 25.02
N ALA A 210 22.20 -33.32 24.03
CA ALA A 210 23.38 -32.71 23.43
C ALA A 210 24.18 -31.89 24.45
N VAL A 211 23.51 -31.05 25.23
CA VAL A 211 24.13 -30.25 26.30
C VAL A 211 24.74 -31.14 27.36
N LEU A 212 24.04 -32.18 27.80
CA LEU A 212 24.54 -33.15 28.78
C LEU A 212 25.89 -33.75 28.35
N VAL A 213 25.95 -34.27 27.13
CA VAL A 213 27.15 -34.92 26.58
C VAL A 213 28.28 -33.90 26.40
N SER A 214 27.98 -32.72 25.85
CA SER A 214 28.98 -31.67 25.64
C SER A 214 29.56 -31.14 26.95
N ILE A 215 28.71 -30.83 27.93
CA ILE A 215 29.13 -30.34 29.25
C ILE A 215 29.96 -31.40 29.99
N PHE A 216 29.55 -32.67 29.94
CA PHE A 216 30.32 -33.75 30.54
C PHE A 216 31.71 -33.87 29.91
N ALA A 217 31.81 -33.84 28.57
CA ALA A 217 33.09 -33.91 27.86
C ALA A 217 34.00 -32.71 28.18
N VAL A 218 33.45 -31.49 28.15
CA VAL A 218 34.19 -30.25 28.44
C VAL A 218 34.67 -30.22 29.89
N ASN A 219 33.79 -30.52 30.85
CA ASN A 219 34.16 -30.55 32.27
C ASN A 219 35.22 -31.61 32.57
N THR A 220 35.16 -32.77 31.90
CA THR A 220 36.19 -33.81 32.02
C THR A 220 37.54 -33.29 31.52
N GLY A 221 37.57 -32.63 30.37
CA GLY A 221 38.80 -32.02 29.84
C GLY A 221 39.37 -30.94 30.77
N LEU A 222 38.50 -30.03 31.24
CA LEU A 222 38.89 -28.97 32.18
C LEU A 222 39.40 -29.56 33.51
N TYR A 223 38.79 -30.63 34.00
CA TYR A 223 39.24 -31.32 35.21
C TYR A 223 40.70 -31.78 35.08
N PHE A 224 41.04 -32.49 34.00
CA PHE A 224 42.37 -33.03 33.81
C PHE A 224 43.43 -31.95 33.57
N VAL A 225 43.08 -30.87 32.87
CA VAL A 225 44.02 -29.79 32.50
C VAL A 225 44.24 -28.82 33.65
N LEU A 226 43.18 -28.43 34.37
CA LEU A 226 43.21 -27.30 35.30
C LEU A 226 42.97 -27.70 36.76
N LEU A 227 42.08 -28.66 37.05
CA LEU A 227 41.67 -28.96 38.43
C LEU A 227 42.53 -30.03 39.10
N LYS A 228 42.90 -31.08 38.37
CA LYS A 228 43.64 -32.25 38.88
C LYS A 228 44.88 -31.89 39.69
N PRO A 229 45.76 -30.94 39.26
CA PRO A 229 46.94 -30.58 40.04
C PRO A 229 46.62 -30.05 41.45
N TYR A 230 45.53 -29.28 41.58
CA TYR A 230 45.10 -28.73 42.87
C TYR A 230 44.43 -29.78 43.74
N VAL A 231 43.62 -30.67 43.15
CA VAL A 231 42.97 -31.78 43.88
C VAL A 231 44.00 -32.77 44.41
N ASP A 232 44.99 -33.15 43.60
CA ASP A 232 46.06 -34.06 44.01
C ASP A 232 46.87 -33.49 45.20
N GLU A 233 47.04 -32.17 45.25
CA GLU A 233 47.73 -31.48 46.34
C GLU A 233 46.85 -31.35 47.59
N LEU A 234 45.54 -31.12 47.43
CA LEU A 234 44.59 -31.04 48.53
C LEU A 234 44.37 -32.40 49.21
N MET A 235 44.35 -33.50 48.45
CA MET A 235 44.18 -34.86 48.98
C MET A 235 45.31 -35.31 49.91
N LYS A 236 46.49 -34.67 49.85
CA LYS A 236 47.60 -34.93 50.78
C LYS A 236 47.41 -34.27 52.15
N ARG A 237 46.43 -33.37 52.29
CA ARG A 237 46.19 -32.59 53.51
C ARG A 237 44.94 -33.10 54.24
N PRO A 238 45.06 -33.76 55.41
CA PRO A 238 43.91 -34.25 56.13
C PRO A 238 43.06 -33.08 56.69
N GLY A 239 41.76 -33.08 56.40
CA GLY A 239 40.78 -32.17 57.03
C GLY A 239 40.37 -30.91 56.24
N ILE A 240 40.79 -30.72 54.99
CA ILE A 240 40.48 -29.52 54.16
C ILE A 240 39.42 -29.81 53.07
N ILE A 241 38.70 -30.93 53.17
CA ILE A 241 37.64 -31.23 52.19
C ILE A 241 36.36 -30.50 52.64
N GLU A 242 36.16 -29.27 52.16
CA GLU A 242 34.84 -28.63 52.24
C GLU A 242 33.83 -29.48 51.45
N GLU A 243 32.69 -29.82 52.06
CA GLU A 243 31.58 -30.45 51.35
C GLU A 243 31.07 -29.49 50.26
N THR A 244 31.37 -29.81 49.01
CA THR A 244 30.84 -29.08 47.85
C THR A 244 29.52 -29.69 47.39
N ALA A 245 28.72 -28.89 46.68
CA ALA A 245 27.49 -29.38 46.08
C ALA A 245 27.79 -30.58 45.14
N PRO A 246 26.96 -31.63 45.14
CA PRO A 246 27.14 -32.76 44.24
C PRO A 246 27.16 -32.32 42.77
N TRP A 247 27.98 -32.99 41.95
CA TRP A 247 28.20 -32.66 40.54
C TRP A 247 26.91 -32.57 39.70
N TYR A 248 25.88 -33.34 40.04
CA TYR A 248 24.60 -33.33 39.34
C TYR A 248 23.82 -32.02 39.51
N ILE A 249 24.08 -31.23 40.56
CA ILE A 249 23.45 -29.92 40.77
C ILE A 249 23.96 -28.91 39.75
N TYR A 250 25.28 -28.89 39.50
CA TYR A 250 25.89 -28.04 38.48
C TYR A 250 25.38 -28.40 37.08
N MET A 251 25.19 -29.69 36.80
CA MET A 251 24.67 -30.17 35.53
C MET A 251 23.17 -29.84 35.32
N ALA A 252 22.36 -29.87 36.38
CA ALA A 252 20.95 -29.53 36.30
C ALA A 252 20.71 -28.07 35.90
N GLY A 253 21.57 -27.15 36.36
CA GLY A 253 21.53 -25.74 35.98
C GLY A 253 21.73 -25.51 34.49
N ASP A 254 22.74 -26.15 33.91
CA ASP A 254 23.05 -26.06 32.47
C ASP A 254 21.87 -26.55 31.60
N LEU A 255 21.24 -27.65 31.99
CA LEU A 255 20.07 -28.20 31.30
C LEU A 255 18.85 -27.26 31.38
N LEU A 256 18.59 -26.68 32.54
CA LEU A 256 17.49 -25.74 32.74
C LEU A 256 17.70 -24.50 31.87
N ILE A 257 18.90 -23.92 31.87
CA ILE A 257 19.25 -22.74 31.06
C ILE A 257 19.10 -23.04 29.58
N ALA A 258 19.62 -24.18 29.10
CA ALA A 258 19.52 -24.58 27.70
C ALA A 258 18.06 -24.67 27.22
N ASN A 259 17.18 -25.26 28.04
CA ASN A 259 15.77 -25.43 27.69
C ASN A 259 15.00 -24.10 27.69
N ILE A 260 15.25 -23.22 28.66
CA ILE A 260 14.67 -21.87 28.68
C ILE A 260 15.14 -21.08 27.46
N PHE A 261 16.44 -21.13 27.16
CA PHE A 261 17.00 -20.41 26.03
C PHE A 261 16.43 -20.91 24.69
N LEU A 262 16.30 -22.23 24.52
CA LEU A 262 15.65 -22.82 23.36
C LEU A 262 14.19 -22.32 23.20
N TYR A 263 13.43 -22.27 24.30
CA TYR A 263 12.06 -21.77 24.29
C TYR A 263 11.99 -20.30 23.84
N VAL A 264 12.83 -19.43 24.40
CA VAL A 264 12.89 -18.01 24.04
C VAL A 264 13.24 -17.83 22.56
N LEU A 265 14.25 -18.55 22.05
CA LEU A 265 14.65 -18.51 20.64
C LEU A 265 13.56 -19.02 19.67
N GLN A 266 12.74 -19.98 20.11
CA GLN A 266 11.62 -20.48 19.30
C GLN A 266 10.47 -19.47 19.27
N GLN A 267 10.13 -18.88 20.43
CA GLN A 267 9.07 -17.89 20.52
C GLN A 267 9.41 -16.62 19.74
N GLY A 268 10.67 -16.15 19.81
CA GLY A 268 11.14 -15.03 19.00
C GLY A 268 10.89 -15.26 17.50
N ARG A 269 11.29 -16.43 16.99
CA ARG A 269 11.09 -16.78 15.56
C ARG A 269 9.63 -16.89 15.15
N GLN A 270 8.76 -17.46 15.99
CA GLN A 270 7.33 -17.55 15.69
C GLN A 270 6.69 -16.16 15.61
N LEU A 271 7.09 -15.25 16.49
CA LEU A 271 6.59 -13.88 16.49
C LEU A 271 7.03 -13.14 15.23
N THR A 272 8.31 -13.22 14.84
CA THR A 272 8.82 -12.61 13.61
C THR A 272 8.03 -13.08 12.38
N ARG A 273 7.73 -14.39 12.31
CA ARG A 273 6.98 -14.95 11.19
C ARG A 273 5.55 -14.42 11.12
N LYS A 274 4.83 -14.38 12.25
CA LYS A 274 3.47 -13.86 12.30
C LYS A 274 3.40 -12.37 11.95
N LEU A 275 4.34 -11.58 12.45
CA LEU A 275 4.42 -10.15 12.16
C LEU A 275 4.64 -9.91 10.66
N SER A 276 5.62 -10.61 10.07
CA SER A 276 5.91 -10.51 8.64
C SER A 276 4.72 -10.93 7.77
N GLU A 277 3.96 -11.94 8.20
CA GLU A 277 2.74 -12.36 7.51
C GLU A 277 1.62 -11.30 7.59
N GLN A 278 1.45 -10.66 8.74
CA GLN A 278 0.50 -9.56 8.92
C GLN A 278 0.88 -8.33 8.09
N GLU A 279 2.16 -7.95 8.08
CA GLU A 279 2.68 -6.86 7.25
C GLU A 279 2.42 -7.12 5.76
N PHE A 280 2.65 -8.36 5.31
CA PHE A 280 2.38 -8.75 3.92
C PHE A 280 0.89 -8.66 3.57
N GLN A 281 0.01 -9.10 4.48
CA GLN A 281 -1.44 -8.99 4.30
C GLN A 281 -1.88 -7.52 4.24
N LEU A 282 -1.36 -6.68 5.12
CA LEU A 282 -1.66 -5.25 5.15
C LEU A 282 -1.24 -4.57 3.84
N LEU A 283 -0.03 -4.84 3.38
CA LEU A 283 0.50 -4.29 2.12
C LEU A 283 -0.32 -4.73 0.90
N ASN A 284 -0.86 -5.96 0.91
CA ASN A 284 -1.77 -6.42 -0.14
C ASN A 284 -3.14 -5.73 -0.08
N MET A 285 -3.68 -5.52 1.12
CA MET A 285 -4.93 -4.79 1.30
C MET A 285 -4.81 -3.34 0.84
N GLU A 286 -3.73 -2.65 1.18
CA GLU A 286 -3.44 -1.31 0.68
C GLU A 286 -3.34 -1.28 -0.85
N LYS A 287 -2.62 -2.23 -1.44
CA LYS A 287 -2.50 -2.33 -2.91
C LYS A 287 -3.86 -2.52 -3.58
N LEU A 288 -4.71 -3.39 -3.04
CA LEU A 288 -6.06 -3.63 -3.56
C LEU A 288 -6.94 -2.38 -3.42
N LYS A 289 -6.87 -1.70 -2.26
CA LYS A 289 -7.58 -0.44 -2.03
C LYS A 289 -7.17 0.62 -3.05
N THR A 290 -5.87 0.88 -3.20
CA THR A 290 -5.37 1.85 -4.18
C THR A 290 -5.81 1.47 -5.59
N ARG A 291 -5.77 0.19 -5.95
CA ARG A 291 -6.25 -0.24 -7.27
C ARG A 291 -7.75 0.01 -7.46
N ALA A 292 -8.56 -0.29 -6.45
CA ALA A 292 -10.00 0.00 -6.51
C ALA A 292 -10.27 1.51 -6.62
N GLU A 293 -9.52 2.36 -5.91
CA GLU A 293 -9.60 3.81 -6.02
C GLU A 293 -9.20 4.29 -7.43
N LEU A 294 -8.15 3.71 -8.02
CA LEU A 294 -7.73 3.99 -9.40
C LEU A 294 -8.78 3.58 -10.43
N ASP A 295 -9.34 2.37 -10.29
CA ASP A 295 -10.37 1.87 -11.19
C ASP A 295 -11.64 2.74 -11.08
N ALA A 296 -11.98 3.20 -9.87
CA ALA A 296 -13.09 4.14 -9.65
C ALA A 296 -12.82 5.53 -10.25
N LEU A 297 -11.60 6.04 -10.14
CA LEU A 297 -11.20 7.32 -10.76
C LEU A 297 -11.22 7.22 -12.29
N GLN A 298 -10.70 6.14 -12.87
CA GLN A 298 -10.76 5.89 -14.32
C GLN A 298 -12.20 5.77 -14.82
N ALA A 299 -13.08 5.13 -14.04
CA ALA A 299 -14.50 5.04 -14.36
C ALA A 299 -15.23 6.39 -14.32
N LYS A 300 -14.70 7.39 -13.61
CA LYS A 300 -15.30 8.73 -13.49
C LYS A 300 -15.28 9.51 -14.82
N ILE A 301 -14.46 9.10 -15.80
CA ILE A 301 -14.43 9.68 -17.14
C ILE A 301 -14.91 8.64 -18.15
N ASN A 302 -16.02 8.89 -18.84
CA ASN A 302 -16.52 8.01 -19.90
C ASN A 302 -15.63 8.15 -21.16
N PRO A 303 -14.71 7.21 -21.46
CA PRO A 303 -13.72 7.41 -22.53
C PRO A 303 -14.38 7.45 -23.90
N HIS A 304 -15.44 6.65 -24.08
CA HIS A 304 -16.18 6.58 -25.33
C HIS A 304 -16.90 7.90 -25.64
N PHE A 305 -17.51 8.54 -24.64
CA PHE A 305 -18.08 9.87 -24.79
C PHE A 305 -17.02 10.88 -25.25
N LEU A 306 -15.85 10.86 -24.61
CA LEU A 306 -14.75 11.78 -24.93
C LEU A 306 -14.24 11.60 -26.36
N TYR A 307 -13.95 10.36 -26.79
CA TYR A 307 -13.52 10.09 -28.16
C TYR A 307 -14.54 10.57 -29.20
N ASN A 308 -15.83 10.33 -28.94
CA ASN A 308 -16.90 10.78 -29.83
C ASN A 308 -17.01 12.30 -29.89
N ALA A 309 -16.83 12.98 -28.76
CA ALA A 309 -16.82 14.44 -28.72
C ALA A 309 -15.65 15.01 -29.54
N LEU A 310 -14.44 14.48 -29.35
CA LEU A 310 -13.25 14.91 -30.09
C LEU A 310 -13.37 14.65 -31.60
N ASN A 311 -13.90 13.50 -32.01
CA ASN A 311 -14.14 13.21 -33.44
C ASN A 311 -15.17 14.16 -34.06
N SER A 312 -16.20 14.55 -33.29
CA SER A 312 -17.20 15.51 -33.75
C SER A 312 -16.58 16.89 -33.92
N ILE A 313 -15.74 17.34 -32.96
CA ILE A 313 -14.97 18.58 -33.09
C ILE A 313 -14.10 18.50 -34.35
N ALA A 314 -13.32 17.43 -34.54
CA ALA A 314 -12.45 17.27 -35.70
C ALA A 314 -13.20 17.36 -37.04
N SER A 315 -14.43 16.81 -37.12
CA SER A 315 -15.29 16.94 -38.30
C SER A 315 -15.86 18.35 -38.48
N LEU A 316 -16.25 19.02 -37.38
CA LEU A 316 -16.86 20.35 -37.42
C LEU A 316 -15.86 21.47 -37.70
N VAL A 317 -14.58 21.31 -37.33
CA VAL A 317 -13.56 22.37 -37.46
C VAL A 317 -13.46 22.95 -38.88
N HIS A 318 -13.72 22.14 -39.92
CA HIS A 318 -13.72 22.61 -41.30
C HIS A 318 -15.11 22.99 -41.82
N ASP A 319 -16.16 22.29 -41.39
CA ASP A 319 -17.52 22.43 -41.93
C ASP A 319 -18.35 23.52 -41.23
N ASP A 320 -18.21 23.64 -39.90
CA ASP A 320 -18.94 24.57 -39.04
C ASP A 320 -18.07 24.95 -37.82
N PRO A 321 -17.13 25.91 -37.98
CA PRO A 321 -16.18 26.29 -36.95
C PRO A 321 -16.83 26.80 -35.67
N ASP A 322 -17.97 27.50 -35.79
CA ASP A 322 -18.71 28.06 -34.66
C ASP A 322 -19.25 26.93 -33.76
N LYS A 323 -19.81 25.86 -34.36
CA LYS A 323 -20.23 24.67 -33.61
C LYS A 323 -19.05 23.91 -33.00
N ALA A 324 -17.90 23.87 -33.67
CA ALA A 324 -16.70 23.25 -33.11
C ALA A 324 -16.19 24.00 -31.87
N GLU A 325 -16.21 25.34 -31.90
CA GLU A 325 -15.90 26.19 -30.76
C GLU A 325 -16.91 25.97 -29.62
N GLU A 326 -18.22 26.00 -29.92
CA GLU A 326 -19.28 25.72 -28.94
C GLU A 326 -19.07 24.37 -28.26
N MET A 327 -18.80 23.31 -29.03
CA MET A 327 -18.56 21.96 -28.51
C MET A 327 -17.34 21.92 -27.59
N THR A 328 -16.27 22.63 -27.95
CA THR A 328 -15.04 22.73 -27.15
C THR A 328 -15.30 23.41 -25.80
N LEU A 329 -16.06 24.50 -25.80
CA LEU A 329 -16.45 25.23 -24.58
C LEU A 329 -17.37 24.39 -23.68
N LEU A 330 -18.35 23.71 -24.26
CA LEU A 330 -19.24 22.80 -23.53
C LEU A 330 -18.47 21.64 -22.89
N LEU A 331 -17.51 21.05 -23.60
CA LEU A 331 -16.68 19.97 -23.10
C LEU A 331 -15.77 20.45 -21.94
N SER A 332 -15.16 21.64 -22.09
CA SER A 332 -14.38 22.29 -21.02
C SER A 332 -15.23 22.53 -19.76
N LYS A 333 -16.46 23.02 -19.93
CA LYS A 333 -17.41 23.21 -18.83
C LYS A 333 -17.71 21.88 -18.14
N LEU A 334 -18.04 20.83 -18.90
CA LEU A 334 -18.36 19.51 -18.37
C LEU A 334 -17.19 18.90 -17.57
N PHE A 335 -15.96 18.99 -18.08
CA PHE A 335 -14.77 18.51 -17.36
C PHE A 335 -14.53 19.28 -16.07
N ARG A 336 -14.65 20.62 -16.09
CA ARG A 336 -14.48 21.44 -14.88
C ARG A 336 -15.44 21.03 -13.76
N TYR A 337 -16.68 20.64 -14.08
CA TYR A 337 -17.60 20.09 -13.06
C TYR A 337 -17.18 18.69 -12.59
N SER A 338 -16.73 17.82 -13.50
CA SER A 338 -16.31 16.45 -13.15
C SER A 338 -15.03 16.38 -12.31
N THR A 339 -14.12 17.35 -12.48
CA THR A 339 -12.79 17.39 -11.82
C THR A 339 -12.67 18.45 -10.73
N GLY A 340 -13.56 19.44 -10.69
CA GLY A 340 -13.40 20.65 -9.85
C GLY A 340 -14.01 20.59 -8.46
N ARG A 341 -14.54 19.46 -8.00
CA ARG A 341 -15.16 19.31 -6.67
C ARG A 341 -14.61 18.10 -5.93
N ASP A 342 -13.36 18.22 -5.47
CA ASP A 342 -12.79 17.25 -4.54
C ASP A 342 -13.40 17.48 -3.14
N GLY A 343 -14.17 16.49 -2.66
CA GLY A 343 -14.55 16.40 -1.24
C GLY A 343 -16.01 16.70 -0.86
N GLU A 344 -16.84 17.26 -1.76
CA GLU A 344 -18.26 17.50 -1.45
C GLU A 344 -19.16 16.36 -1.95
N LEU A 345 -19.80 15.62 -1.04
CA LEU A 345 -20.74 14.52 -1.36
C LEU A 345 -22.08 15.01 -1.94
N PHE A 346 -22.42 16.29 -1.73
CA PHE A 346 -23.70 16.89 -2.09
C PHE A 346 -23.49 18.10 -3.01
N ALA A 347 -24.44 18.36 -3.91
CA ALA A 347 -24.52 19.55 -4.75
C ALA A 347 -25.97 20.02 -4.85
N THR A 348 -26.20 21.27 -5.26
CA THR A 348 -27.57 21.76 -5.47
C THR A 348 -28.20 21.04 -6.65
N LEU A 349 -29.54 20.92 -6.66
CA LEU A 349 -30.27 20.44 -7.83
C LEU A 349 -29.96 21.30 -9.06
N ALA A 350 -29.75 22.61 -8.87
CA ALA A 350 -29.32 23.53 -9.92
C ALA A 350 -28.02 23.07 -10.61
N ASP A 351 -27.01 22.70 -9.81
CA ASP A 351 -25.71 22.21 -10.32
C ASP A 351 -25.88 20.91 -11.12
N GLU A 352 -26.64 19.96 -10.58
CA GLU A 352 -26.91 18.67 -11.23
C GLU A 352 -27.65 18.88 -12.57
N LEU A 353 -28.65 19.77 -12.61
CA LEU A 353 -29.39 20.11 -13.83
C LEU A 353 -28.53 20.89 -14.84
N GLU A 354 -27.62 21.76 -14.38
CA GLU A 354 -26.67 22.45 -15.25
C GLU A 354 -25.73 21.46 -15.94
N MET A 355 -25.25 20.46 -15.20
CA MET A 355 -24.43 19.37 -15.74
C MET A 355 -25.20 18.54 -16.77
N VAL A 356 -26.44 18.15 -16.45
CA VAL A 356 -27.32 17.43 -17.39
C VAL A 356 -27.58 18.23 -18.66
N ARG A 357 -27.87 19.54 -18.55
CA ARG A 357 -28.06 20.43 -19.71
C ARG A 357 -26.80 20.53 -20.55
N THR A 358 -25.64 20.66 -19.91
CA THR A 358 -24.35 20.75 -20.61
C THR A 358 -24.07 19.46 -21.37
N TYR A 359 -24.27 18.30 -20.73
CA TYR A 359 -24.12 16.99 -21.36
C TYR A 359 -25.06 16.81 -22.57
N LEU A 360 -26.35 17.11 -22.40
CA LEU A 360 -27.35 17.01 -23.48
C LEU A 360 -27.03 17.95 -24.66
N LYS A 361 -26.47 19.13 -24.41
CA LYS A 361 -26.02 20.04 -25.49
C LYS A 361 -24.84 19.46 -26.28
N VAL A 362 -23.84 18.88 -25.60
CA VAL A 362 -22.72 18.21 -26.31
C VAL A 362 -23.24 17.10 -27.22
N GLU A 363 -24.18 16.30 -26.70
CA GLU A 363 -24.82 15.22 -27.45
C GLU A 363 -25.71 15.74 -28.59
N GLN A 364 -26.40 16.87 -28.40
CA GLN A 364 -27.19 17.52 -29.43
C GLN A 364 -26.32 18.06 -30.57
N VAL A 365 -25.14 18.63 -30.28
CA VAL A 365 -24.19 19.03 -31.33
C VAL A 365 -23.75 17.80 -32.14
N ARG A 366 -23.47 16.66 -31.49
CA ARG A 366 -23.07 15.41 -32.16
C ARG A 366 -24.19 14.80 -33.02
N PHE A 367 -25.42 14.76 -32.52
CA PHE A 367 -26.54 14.16 -33.23
C PHE A 367 -27.28 15.14 -34.15
N GLY A 368 -26.93 16.42 -34.12
CA GLY A 368 -27.60 17.50 -34.83
C GLY A 368 -29.10 17.53 -34.54
N ASN A 369 -29.90 17.73 -35.60
CA ASN A 369 -31.35 17.81 -35.51
C ASN A 369 -32.03 16.49 -35.09
N ARG A 370 -31.28 15.41 -34.92
CA ARG A 370 -31.83 14.10 -34.51
C ARG A 370 -32.04 14.00 -33.01
N LEU A 371 -31.48 14.89 -32.18
CA LEU A 371 -31.72 14.88 -30.74
C LEU A 371 -32.41 16.18 -30.31
N THR A 372 -33.59 16.04 -29.71
CA THR A 372 -34.28 17.12 -29.01
C THR A 372 -34.36 16.80 -27.53
N PHE A 373 -34.28 17.82 -26.68
CA PHE A 373 -34.42 17.61 -25.25
C PHE A 373 -35.13 18.78 -24.55
N SER A 374 -35.72 18.50 -23.39
CA SER A 374 -36.29 19.49 -22.49
C SER A 374 -35.82 19.22 -21.05
N VAL A 375 -35.64 20.30 -20.27
CA VAL A 375 -35.30 20.20 -18.84
C VAL A 375 -36.18 21.18 -18.08
N GLU A 376 -37.22 20.65 -17.43
CA GLU A 376 -38.27 21.41 -16.76
C GLU A 376 -38.25 21.15 -15.25
N VAL A 377 -38.41 22.22 -14.48
CA VAL A 377 -38.57 22.17 -13.01
C VAL A 377 -39.89 22.86 -12.68
N SER A 378 -40.80 22.16 -12.01
CA SER A 378 -42.15 22.69 -11.73
C SER A 378 -42.14 23.87 -10.76
N ASP A 379 -41.22 23.88 -9.80
CA ASP A 379 -41.03 24.98 -8.86
C ASP A 379 -39.55 25.39 -8.80
N PRO A 380 -39.19 26.66 -9.14
CA PRO A 380 -37.84 27.16 -9.05
C PRO A 380 -37.18 27.01 -7.68
N ALA A 381 -37.95 26.97 -6.58
CA ALA A 381 -37.42 26.80 -5.22
C ALA A 381 -36.72 25.44 -5.02
N LEU A 382 -37.05 24.43 -5.84
CA LEU A 382 -36.41 23.11 -5.77
C LEU A 382 -34.93 23.15 -6.17
N ASN A 383 -34.50 24.16 -6.93
CA ASN A 383 -33.13 24.28 -7.43
C ASN A 383 -32.08 24.35 -6.31
N ASP A 384 -32.44 24.89 -5.14
CA ASP A 384 -31.52 25.07 -4.01
C ASP A 384 -31.40 23.84 -3.11
N LEU A 385 -32.22 22.80 -3.35
CA LEU A 385 -32.13 21.54 -2.61
C LEU A 385 -30.79 20.88 -2.86
N LYS A 386 -30.06 20.50 -1.81
CA LYS A 386 -28.85 19.70 -1.97
C LYS A 386 -29.15 18.23 -2.01
N LEU A 387 -28.61 17.59 -3.03
CA LEU A 387 -28.74 16.18 -3.34
C LEU A 387 -27.34 15.57 -3.51
N PRO A 388 -27.21 14.24 -3.34
CA PRO A 388 -25.99 13.54 -3.68
C PRO A 388 -25.63 13.79 -5.14
N GLN A 389 -24.35 14.02 -5.44
CA GLN A 389 -23.91 14.27 -6.81
C GLN A 389 -24.13 13.05 -7.71
N PHE A 390 -24.35 13.31 -9.00
CA PHE A 390 -24.46 12.30 -10.07
C PHE A 390 -25.66 11.35 -9.89
N LEU A 391 -26.85 11.91 -9.68
CA LEU A 391 -28.12 11.16 -9.68
C LEU A 391 -28.77 11.15 -11.07
N LEU A 392 -28.80 12.29 -11.75
CA LEU A 392 -29.50 12.44 -13.03
C LEU A 392 -28.60 12.11 -14.21
N GLN A 393 -27.33 12.52 -14.18
CA GLN A 393 -26.42 12.33 -15.30
C GLN A 393 -26.34 10.86 -15.77
N PRO A 394 -26.09 9.84 -14.91
CA PRO A 394 -25.98 8.47 -15.38
C PRO A 394 -27.27 7.93 -16.02
N ILE A 395 -28.42 8.43 -15.61
CA ILE A 395 -29.74 8.07 -16.17
C ILE A 395 -29.89 8.67 -17.57
N VAL A 396 -29.51 9.93 -17.73
CA VAL A 396 -29.53 10.62 -19.03
C VAL A 396 -28.52 10.00 -20.00
N GLU A 397 -27.32 9.65 -19.53
CA GLU A 397 -26.33 8.91 -20.32
C GLU A 397 -26.89 7.57 -20.82
N ASN A 398 -27.58 6.83 -19.94
CA ASN A 398 -28.22 5.57 -20.32
C ASN A 398 -29.35 5.77 -21.33
N ALA A 399 -30.17 6.81 -21.17
CA ALA A 399 -31.23 7.17 -22.10
C ALA A 399 -30.68 7.45 -23.51
N ILE A 400 -29.55 8.16 -23.63
CA ILE A 400 -28.91 8.38 -24.93
C ILE A 400 -28.33 7.07 -25.47
N LYS A 401 -27.52 6.38 -24.69
CA LYS A 401 -26.76 5.20 -25.14
C LYS A 401 -27.66 4.05 -25.57
N HIS A 402 -28.73 3.80 -24.82
CA HIS A 402 -29.62 2.66 -25.05
C HIS A 402 -30.92 3.07 -25.76
N GLY A 403 -31.43 4.26 -25.50
CA GLY A 403 -32.68 4.76 -26.07
C GLY A 403 -32.53 5.42 -27.44
N ILE A 404 -31.50 6.26 -27.63
CA ILE A 404 -31.37 7.11 -28.82
C ILE A 404 -30.33 6.59 -29.81
N ALA A 405 -29.14 6.19 -29.35
CA ALA A 405 -27.99 5.90 -30.21
C ALA A 405 -28.22 4.76 -31.21
N LYS A 406 -29.17 3.86 -30.94
CA LYS A 406 -29.52 2.71 -31.80
C LYS A 406 -30.70 2.98 -32.75
N ARG A 407 -31.32 4.16 -32.68
CA ARG A 407 -32.48 4.52 -33.51
C ARG A 407 -32.02 5.20 -34.80
N ALA A 408 -32.78 5.02 -35.88
CA ALA A 408 -32.64 5.80 -37.12
C ALA A 408 -33.40 7.14 -37.04
N ASP A 409 -34.52 7.18 -36.30
CA ASP A 409 -35.40 8.34 -36.16
C ASP A 409 -34.86 9.41 -35.19
N SER A 410 -35.62 10.50 -35.01
CA SER A 410 -35.35 11.55 -34.03
C SER A 410 -35.54 11.04 -32.59
N GLY A 411 -34.50 11.20 -31.78
CA GLY A 411 -34.52 10.99 -30.34
C GLY A 411 -35.05 12.20 -29.57
N ARG A 412 -35.78 11.92 -28.50
CA ARG A 412 -36.29 12.92 -27.57
C ARG A 412 -35.99 12.50 -26.14
N ILE A 413 -35.47 13.42 -25.33
CA ILE A 413 -35.23 13.24 -23.90
C ILE A 413 -35.90 14.36 -23.12
N ASP A 414 -36.77 14.02 -22.17
CA ASP A 414 -37.42 15.02 -21.31
C ASP A 414 -37.05 14.76 -19.85
N VAL A 415 -36.41 15.74 -19.22
CA VAL A 415 -36.07 15.71 -17.79
C VAL A 415 -37.06 16.60 -17.06
N ARG A 416 -37.81 16.03 -16.11
CA ARG A 416 -38.85 16.74 -15.35
C ARG A 416 -38.62 16.56 -13.86
N ILE A 417 -38.56 17.67 -13.14
CA ILE A 417 -38.41 17.67 -11.68
C ILE A 417 -39.61 18.34 -11.05
N TYR A 418 -40.27 17.64 -10.11
CA TYR A 418 -41.43 18.16 -9.41
C TYR A 418 -41.57 17.57 -8.01
N GLU A 419 -42.23 18.28 -7.12
CA GLU A 419 -42.65 17.74 -5.83
C GLU A 419 -44.07 17.18 -5.95
N LYS A 420 -44.31 15.99 -5.39
CA LYS A 420 -45.65 15.39 -5.29
C LYS A 420 -45.74 14.53 -4.04
N ASN A 421 -46.81 14.71 -3.27
CA ASN A 421 -47.07 13.96 -2.03
C ASN A 421 -45.92 14.02 -1.00
N GLY A 422 -45.21 15.15 -0.92
CA GLY A 422 -44.06 15.32 -0.02
C GLY A 422 -42.79 14.59 -0.47
N GLU A 423 -42.75 14.08 -1.71
CA GLU A 423 -41.57 13.49 -2.34
C GLU A 423 -41.08 14.37 -3.49
N LEU A 424 -39.77 14.58 -3.54
CA LEU A 424 -39.09 15.10 -4.72
C LEU A 424 -39.03 13.99 -5.76
N ASN A 425 -39.57 14.25 -6.95
CA ASN A 425 -39.57 13.33 -8.06
C ASN A 425 -38.64 13.86 -9.16
N LEU A 426 -37.65 13.05 -9.54
CA LEU A 426 -36.74 13.31 -10.63
C LEU A 426 -37.01 12.32 -11.76
N CYS A 427 -37.54 12.81 -12.88
CA CYS A 427 -37.97 11.97 -13.99
C CYS A 427 -37.07 12.18 -15.21
N VAL A 428 -36.65 11.09 -15.83
CA VAL A 428 -35.99 11.11 -17.14
C VAL A 428 -36.79 10.23 -18.10
N HIS A 429 -37.42 10.85 -19.08
CA HIS A 429 -38.14 10.20 -20.17
C HIS A 429 -37.28 10.15 -21.43
N ASP A 430 -37.36 9.04 -22.16
CA ASP A 430 -36.84 8.93 -23.51
C ASP A 430 -37.85 8.21 -24.42
N ASN A 431 -37.83 8.54 -25.71
CA ASN A 431 -38.69 7.90 -26.71
C ASN A 431 -38.10 6.60 -27.31
N GLY A 432 -37.12 5.98 -26.65
CA GLY A 432 -36.50 4.71 -27.03
C GLY A 432 -37.38 3.47 -26.78
N PRO A 433 -36.86 2.26 -27.06
CA PRO A 433 -37.59 1.01 -26.80
C PRO A 433 -37.89 0.84 -25.31
N ALA A 434 -38.99 0.15 -24.98
CA ALA A 434 -39.38 -0.16 -23.60
C ALA A 434 -38.26 -0.90 -22.84
N PHE A 435 -38.23 -0.74 -21.52
CA PHE A 435 -37.36 -1.53 -20.65
C PHE A 435 -37.78 -3.00 -20.71
N PRO A 436 -36.84 -3.96 -20.92
CA PRO A 436 -37.13 -5.39 -20.85
C PRO A 436 -37.67 -5.81 -19.47
N ASP A 437 -38.57 -6.78 -19.42
CA ASP A 437 -39.21 -7.26 -18.18
C ASP A 437 -38.21 -7.90 -17.20
N ASP A 438 -37.11 -8.42 -17.74
CA ASP A 438 -36.01 -9.13 -17.09
C ASP A 438 -34.74 -8.25 -16.95
N MET A 439 -34.87 -6.93 -17.12
CA MET A 439 -33.76 -5.99 -16.95
C MET A 439 -33.42 -5.80 -15.47
N ASP A 440 -32.49 -6.61 -14.99
CA ASP A 440 -31.82 -6.42 -13.72
C ASP A 440 -30.87 -5.21 -13.89
N GLY A 441 -31.30 -4.02 -13.43
CA GLY A 441 -30.74 -2.71 -13.80
C GLY A 441 -29.22 -2.71 -13.99
N GLY A 442 -28.75 -2.20 -15.14
CA GLY A 442 -27.31 -2.15 -15.46
C GLY A 442 -26.49 -1.46 -14.35
N TYR A 443 -25.17 -1.66 -14.33
CA TYR A 443 -24.26 -1.23 -13.26
C TYR A 443 -24.49 0.23 -12.78
N GLY A 444 -24.81 1.15 -13.69
CA GLY A 444 -25.12 2.56 -13.35
C GLY A 444 -26.41 2.76 -12.55
N LEU A 445 -27.49 2.02 -12.86
CA LEU A 445 -28.77 2.15 -12.15
C LEU A 445 -28.71 1.51 -10.75
N ARG A 446 -28.04 0.35 -10.64
CA ARG A 446 -27.74 -0.30 -9.35
C ARG A 446 -26.90 0.59 -8.44
N SER A 447 -25.88 1.25 -8.98
CA SER A 447 -25.05 2.19 -8.21
C SER A 447 -25.87 3.37 -7.66
N ILE A 448 -26.85 3.88 -8.42
CA ILE A 448 -27.78 4.91 -7.92
C ILE A 448 -28.70 4.34 -6.83
N GLN A 449 -29.26 3.15 -7.02
CA GLN A 449 -30.10 2.49 -6.01
C GLN A 449 -29.34 2.26 -4.70
N ASP A 450 -28.12 1.71 -4.76
CA ASP A 450 -27.27 1.48 -3.60
C ASP A 450 -26.89 2.77 -2.89
N LYS A 451 -26.56 3.83 -3.66
CA LYS A 451 -26.26 5.17 -3.12
C LYS A 451 -27.47 5.76 -2.38
N LEU A 452 -28.67 5.69 -2.98
CA LEU A 452 -29.89 6.20 -2.38
C LEU A 452 -30.27 5.39 -1.13
N LYS A 453 -30.15 4.07 -1.17
CA LYS A 453 -30.40 3.19 -0.02
C LYS A 453 -29.45 3.46 1.15
N LEU A 454 -28.18 3.73 0.87
CA LEU A 454 -27.19 4.06 1.90
C LEU A 454 -27.49 5.40 2.59
N LEU A 455 -27.94 6.41 1.83
CA LEU A 455 -28.12 7.78 2.32
C LEU A 455 -29.53 8.03 2.89
N TYR A 456 -30.55 7.38 2.34
CA TYR A 456 -31.95 7.63 2.65
C TYR A 456 -32.73 6.38 3.09
N GLY A 457 -32.13 5.19 3.07
CA GLY A 457 -32.82 3.95 3.45
C GLY A 457 -34.00 3.67 2.53
N ASP A 458 -35.16 3.40 3.12
CA ASP A 458 -36.42 3.14 2.40
C ASP A 458 -37.15 4.44 1.98
N ASP A 459 -36.64 5.61 2.35
CA ASP A 459 -37.22 6.93 2.03
C ASP A 459 -36.81 7.44 0.63
N ALA A 460 -36.07 6.64 -0.14
CA ALA A 460 -35.75 6.89 -1.52
C ALA A 460 -35.90 5.62 -2.37
N ARG A 461 -36.42 5.76 -3.60
CA ARG A 461 -36.59 4.63 -4.52
C ARG A 461 -36.32 5.03 -5.97
N VAL A 462 -35.97 4.03 -6.76
CA VAL A 462 -35.79 4.13 -8.21
C VAL A 462 -36.75 3.17 -8.88
N GLU A 463 -37.60 3.68 -9.77
CA GLU A 463 -38.58 2.90 -10.53
C GLU A 463 -38.34 3.03 -12.04
N LEU A 464 -38.44 1.91 -12.74
CA LEU A 464 -38.50 1.87 -14.20
C LEU A 464 -39.97 1.74 -14.61
N GLN A 465 -40.48 2.74 -15.32
CA GLN A 465 -41.87 2.78 -15.77
C GLN A 465 -41.92 2.70 -17.28
N ASN A 466 -42.70 1.77 -17.85
CA ASN A 466 -42.94 1.68 -19.29
C ASN A 466 -44.27 2.35 -19.71
N TRP A 467 -45.26 2.38 -18.81
CA TRP A 467 -46.62 2.90 -19.05
C TRP A 467 -47.05 3.84 -17.92
N PRO A 468 -47.81 4.93 -18.18
CA PRO A 468 -48.29 5.43 -19.48
C PRO A 468 -47.21 6.11 -20.33
N LEU A 469 -46.02 6.34 -19.75
CA LEU A 469 -44.88 6.98 -20.40
C LEU A 469 -43.60 6.23 -19.97
N LYS A 470 -42.71 5.93 -20.91
CA LYS A 470 -41.42 5.28 -20.61
C LYS A 470 -40.50 6.25 -19.85
N GLN A 471 -40.24 6.03 -18.58
CA GLN A 471 -39.36 6.90 -17.79
C GLN A 471 -38.65 6.16 -16.66
N VAL A 472 -37.50 6.68 -16.27
CA VAL A 472 -36.86 6.37 -15.00
C VAL A 472 -37.33 7.42 -13.99
N LEU A 473 -37.91 6.97 -12.88
CA LEU A 473 -38.43 7.82 -11.81
C LEU A 473 -37.61 7.61 -10.55
N LEU A 474 -37.00 8.68 -10.04
CA LEU A 474 -36.41 8.73 -8.71
C LEU A 474 -37.36 9.48 -7.79
N SER A 475 -37.69 8.90 -6.65
CA SER A 475 -38.51 9.55 -5.62
C SER A 475 -37.73 9.58 -4.31
N ILE A 476 -37.63 10.75 -3.69
CA ILE A 476 -36.93 10.97 -2.41
C ILE A 476 -37.83 11.79 -1.49
N LEU A 477 -38.03 11.37 -0.24
CA LEU A 477 -38.86 12.08 0.72
C LEU A 477 -38.27 13.45 1.11
N MET A 478 -39.03 14.54 0.95
CA MET A 478 -38.56 15.92 1.14
C MET A 478 -38.04 16.19 2.55
N THR A 479 -38.68 15.62 3.58
CA THR A 479 -38.27 15.79 4.98
C THR A 479 -36.86 15.26 5.24
N LYS A 480 -36.46 14.20 4.53
CA LYS A 480 -35.12 13.62 4.67
C LYS A 480 -34.05 14.47 4.01
N ILE A 481 -34.32 15.00 2.82
CA ILE A 481 -33.42 15.91 2.09
C ILE A 481 -33.06 17.12 2.97
N GLN A 482 -34.06 17.70 3.63
CA GLN A 482 -33.88 18.85 4.53
C GLN A 482 -33.16 18.46 5.83
N SER A 483 -33.39 17.26 6.38
CA SER A 483 -32.75 16.79 7.63
C SER A 483 -31.29 16.38 7.48
N SER A 484 -30.89 15.77 6.36
CA SER A 484 -29.49 15.42 6.05
C SER A 484 -28.59 16.65 5.99
N HIS A 485 -29.21 17.83 5.84
CA HIS A 485 -28.56 19.12 5.80
C HIS A 485 -28.24 19.71 7.17
N ALA A 486 -29.07 19.43 8.18
CA ALA A 486 -28.90 19.96 9.54
C ALA A 486 -27.80 19.21 10.32
N SER A 487 -27.50 17.96 9.97
CA SER A 487 -26.46 17.14 10.61
C SER A 487 -25.03 17.40 10.09
N LEU A 488 -24.87 18.26 9.07
CA LEU A 488 -23.58 18.54 8.41
C LEU A 488 -23.10 19.99 8.58
N THR A 489 -23.87 20.85 9.24
CA THR A 489 -23.39 22.14 9.74
C THR A 489 -22.74 21.93 11.11
N PRO A 490 -21.43 22.18 11.29
CA PRO A 490 -20.86 22.27 12.64
C PRO A 490 -21.61 23.39 13.37
N GLU A 491 -22.01 23.14 14.62
CA GLU A 491 -22.48 24.21 15.51
C GLU A 491 -21.46 25.37 15.49
N ALA A 492 -22.00 26.56 15.25
CA ALA A 492 -21.25 27.81 15.06
C ALA A 492 -20.51 28.26 16.32
#